data_AF-A0AA50KBJ9-F1
#
_entry.id   AF-A0AA50KBJ9-F1
#
_cell.length_a   1.000
_cell.length_b   1.000
_cell.length_c   1.000
_cell.angle_alpha   90.00
_cell.angle_beta   90.00
_cell.angle_gamma   90.00
#
_symmetry.space_group_name_H-M   'P 1'
#
loop_
_entity.id
_entity.type
_entity.pdbx_description
1 polymer ?
#
loop_
_entity_poly.entity_id
_entity_poly.type
_entity_poly.pdbx_seq_one_letter_code
_entity_poly.pdbx_strand_id
1 'polypeptide(L)'
;MHNLFGFNNIFEHSNARYLSSEQLADEFVWTPSFESLISNKNHIILGSRGSGKTALIKMLSHECLTKLNDEKAKQIIREKSFIATYIPLKVEWVSSIGDIDHNNTLFKWSLNLSSCARFLDTIRSCLDTYIEDDIARVIKEKRIANRVSDFWLSTHLNTLDDIYNELEVVEYKKNVIFNKIKLGIKITPEDEQVGLNFNTDLFKPLIMALSIVKKELELPLTLHLAFVLMRLNF
;
A
#
# COMPACT_ATOMS: atom_id res chain seq x y z
N MET A 1 -41.02 -12.87 18.35
CA MET A 1 -39.97 -13.43 19.23
C MET A 1 -38.65 -12.82 18.80
N HIS A 2 -38.16 -11.87 19.58
CA HIS A 2 -36.82 -11.29 19.47
C HIS A 2 -35.79 -12.39 19.79
N ASN A 3 -34.87 -12.67 18.86
CA ASN A 3 -33.67 -13.44 19.20
C ASN A 3 -32.54 -12.49 19.58
N LEU A 4 -31.97 -12.79 20.74
CA LEU A 4 -31.04 -12.01 21.51
C LEU A 4 -29.77 -11.65 20.74
N PHE A 5 -29.41 -10.38 20.88
CA PHE A 5 -28.05 -9.85 20.86
C PHE A 5 -27.02 -10.89 21.34
N GLY A 6 -26.32 -11.51 20.39
CA GLY A 6 -25.01 -12.07 20.66
C GLY A 6 -24.07 -10.90 20.91
N PHE A 7 -23.77 -10.63 22.18
CA PHE A 7 -22.61 -9.86 22.56
C PHE A 7 -21.37 -10.62 22.08
N ASN A 8 -21.01 -10.42 20.81
CA ASN A 8 -19.66 -10.69 20.35
C ASN A 8 -18.75 -9.82 21.21
N ASN A 9 -17.78 -10.48 21.84
CA ASN A 9 -16.85 -9.95 22.80
C ASN A 9 -16.20 -8.65 22.27
N ILE A 10 -16.69 -7.48 22.71
CA ILE A 10 -16.24 -6.13 22.28
C ILE A 10 -14.73 -5.93 22.54
N PHE A 11 -14.13 -6.79 23.38
CA PHE A 11 -12.73 -6.69 23.79
C PHE A 11 -11.79 -7.71 23.10
N GLU A 12 -12.27 -8.67 22.30
CA GLU A 12 -11.38 -9.68 21.67
C GLU A 12 -10.84 -9.29 20.29
N HIS A 13 -11.38 -8.26 19.63
CA HIS A 13 -10.92 -7.81 18.31
C HIS A 13 -10.02 -6.56 18.31
N SER A 14 -9.41 -6.21 19.45
CA SER A 14 -8.63 -4.97 19.62
C SER A 14 -7.23 -5.01 18.98
N ASN A 15 -7.16 -5.31 17.69
CA ASN A 15 -5.99 -5.01 16.86
C ASN A 15 -6.47 -4.43 15.53
N ALA A 16 -6.48 -3.09 15.44
CA ALA A 16 -6.75 -2.33 14.21
C ALA A 16 -5.90 -2.76 13.00
N ARG A 17 -4.84 -3.53 13.24
CA ARG A 17 -4.05 -4.24 12.24
C ARG A 17 -4.91 -5.15 11.35
N TYR A 18 -5.80 -5.94 11.94
CA TYR A 18 -6.56 -6.98 11.23
C TYR A 18 -7.95 -6.53 10.77
N LEU A 19 -8.39 -5.34 11.18
CA LEU A 19 -9.65 -4.79 10.70
C LEU A 19 -9.60 -4.59 9.19
N SER A 20 -10.65 -5.05 8.51
CA SER A 20 -10.89 -4.68 7.11
C SER A 20 -11.12 -3.18 7.00
N SER A 21 -11.06 -2.65 5.78
CA SER A 21 -11.33 -1.24 5.53
C SER A 21 -12.79 -0.86 5.85
N GLU A 22 -13.75 -1.77 5.66
CA GLU A 22 -15.16 -1.60 6.09
C GLU A 22 -15.27 -1.51 7.61
N GLN A 23 -14.76 -2.53 8.32
CA GLN A 23 -14.86 -2.58 9.78
C GLN A 23 -14.20 -1.38 10.44
N LEU A 24 -13.04 -0.97 9.91
CA LEU A 24 -12.33 0.18 10.41
C LEU A 24 -13.14 1.46 10.16
N ALA A 25 -13.73 1.64 8.98
CA ALA A 25 -14.51 2.82 8.64
C ALA A 25 -15.81 2.93 9.47
N ASP A 26 -16.48 1.81 9.75
CA ASP A 26 -17.71 1.77 10.53
C ASP A 26 -17.51 2.20 11.99
N GLU A 27 -16.35 1.86 12.57
CA GLU A 27 -16.01 2.19 13.97
C GLU A 27 -15.27 3.53 14.11
N PHE A 28 -14.80 4.13 13.01
CA PHE A 28 -13.94 5.30 13.06
C PHE A 28 -14.72 6.60 13.23
N VAL A 29 -14.25 7.44 14.16
CA VAL A 29 -14.81 8.77 14.40
C VAL A 29 -13.88 9.83 13.83
N TRP A 30 -14.41 10.69 12.96
CA TRP A 30 -13.67 11.83 12.43
C TRP A 30 -13.29 12.80 13.56
N THR A 31 -12.02 13.17 13.66
CA THR A 31 -11.52 14.10 14.68
C THR A 31 -10.68 15.22 14.06
N PRO A 32 -10.55 16.38 14.72
CA PRO A 32 -9.66 17.45 14.25
C PRO A 32 -8.20 17.00 14.12
N SER A 33 -7.75 16.09 15.00
CA SER A 33 -6.40 15.51 14.91
C SER A 33 -6.23 14.67 13.65
N PHE A 34 -7.21 13.84 13.30
CA PHE A 34 -7.21 13.09 12.05
C PHE A 34 -7.20 14.01 10.83
N GLU A 35 -8.07 15.03 10.84
CA GLU A 35 -8.17 16.02 9.76
C GLU A 35 -6.84 16.74 9.51
N SER A 36 -6.09 17.06 10.57
CA SER A 36 -4.77 17.70 10.43
C SER A 36 -3.75 16.87 9.64
N LEU A 37 -3.91 15.53 9.63
CA LEU A 37 -3.05 14.60 8.89
C LEU A 37 -3.32 14.61 7.39
N ILE A 38 -4.51 15.08 6.97
CA ILE A 38 -4.90 15.22 5.58
C ILE A 38 -4.30 16.51 5.04
N SER A 39 -2.99 16.49 4.80
CA SER A 39 -2.25 17.61 4.23
C SER A 39 -1.04 17.11 3.45
N ASN A 40 -0.44 18.01 2.67
CA ASN A 40 0.79 17.75 1.90
C ASN A 40 2.08 17.84 2.73
N LYS A 41 1.98 17.67 4.06
CA LYS A 41 3.09 17.77 5.01
C LYS A 41 3.52 16.38 5.48
N ASN A 42 4.78 16.29 5.92
CA ASN A 42 5.26 15.09 6.61
C ASN A 42 4.79 15.12 8.07
N HIS A 43 4.21 14.01 8.52
CA HIS A 43 3.69 13.87 9.89
C HIS A 43 4.42 12.76 10.63
N ILE A 44 4.74 13.00 11.89
CA ILE A 44 5.26 11.99 12.82
C ILE A 44 4.22 11.82 13.92
N ILE A 45 3.62 10.63 13.99
CA ILE A 45 2.58 10.31 14.97
C ILE A 45 3.21 9.51 16.12
N LEU A 46 3.22 10.11 17.32
CA LEU A 46 3.73 9.50 18.54
C LEU A 46 2.58 9.14 19.50
N GLY A 47 2.74 8.08 20.28
CA GLY A 47 1.75 7.68 21.29
C GLY A 47 1.99 6.27 21.85
N SER A 48 1.34 5.94 22.97
CA SER A 48 1.45 4.65 23.66
C SER A 48 0.94 3.45 22.84
N ARG A 49 1.38 2.22 23.14
CA ARG A 49 0.82 1.00 22.51
C ARG A 49 -0.69 0.95 22.76
N GLY A 50 -1.47 0.55 21.73
CA GLY A 50 -2.94 0.51 21.82
C GLY A 50 -3.65 1.85 21.64
N SER A 51 -2.94 2.98 21.48
CA SER A 51 -3.55 4.30 21.31
C SER A 51 -4.23 4.56 19.95
N GLY A 52 -4.52 3.53 19.16
CA GLY A 52 -5.20 3.68 17.86
C GLY A 52 -4.37 4.24 16.70
N LYS A 53 -3.03 4.40 16.83
CA LYS A 53 -2.19 4.96 15.74
C LYS A 53 -2.34 4.22 14.40
N THR A 54 -2.40 2.89 14.44
CA THR A 54 -2.57 2.08 13.22
C THR A 54 -3.93 2.32 12.58
N ALA A 55 -4.99 2.41 13.38
CA ALA A 55 -6.33 2.76 12.89
C ALA A 55 -6.30 4.13 12.21
N LEU A 56 -5.75 5.13 12.90
CA LEU A 56 -5.63 6.51 12.42
C LEU A 56 -4.89 6.59 11.07
N ILE A 57 -3.78 5.86 10.96
CA ILE A 57 -2.96 5.80 9.74
C ILE A 57 -3.67 5.03 8.61
N LYS A 58 -4.26 3.85 8.89
CA LYS A 58 -4.99 3.07 7.88
C LYS A 58 -6.17 3.86 7.32
N MET A 59 -6.86 4.64 8.16
CA MET A 59 -7.96 5.49 7.75
C MET A 59 -7.59 6.62 6.79
N LEU A 60 -6.31 6.99 6.69
CA LEU A 60 -5.87 7.94 5.65
C LEU A 60 -5.90 7.32 4.26
N SER A 61 -5.82 5.99 4.14
CA SER A 61 -5.81 5.32 2.84
C SER A 61 -7.09 5.60 2.06
N HIS A 62 -6.95 5.74 0.74
CA HIS A 62 -8.10 5.99 -0.13
C HIS A 62 -9.19 4.91 0.05
N GLU A 63 -8.78 3.64 0.14
CA GLU A 63 -9.69 2.52 0.36
C GLU A 63 -10.54 2.68 1.63
N CYS A 64 -9.96 3.17 2.73
CA CYS A 64 -10.72 3.39 3.96
C CYS A 64 -11.55 4.68 3.92
N LEU A 65 -11.01 5.78 3.35
CA LEU A 65 -11.72 7.05 3.24
C LEU A 65 -13.00 6.93 2.40
N THR A 66 -12.98 6.14 1.34
CA THR A 66 -14.16 5.90 0.49
C THR A 66 -15.33 5.21 1.21
N LYS A 67 -15.03 4.49 2.31
CA LYS A 67 -16.00 3.73 3.10
C LYS A 67 -16.48 4.50 4.33
N LEU A 68 -15.81 5.61 4.67
CA LEU A 68 -16.16 6.41 5.84
C LEU A 68 -17.41 7.26 5.56
N ASN A 69 -18.47 7.05 6.35
CA ASN A 69 -19.70 7.83 6.25
C ASN A 69 -19.60 9.18 6.96
N ASP A 70 -18.72 10.05 6.46
CA ASP A 70 -18.53 11.43 6.93
C ASP A 70 -18.57 12.39 5.73
N GLU A 71 -19.20 13.56 5.90
CA GLU A 71 -19.36 14.53 4.81
C GLU A 71 -18.02 15.09 4.30
N LYS A 72 -17.02 15.24 5.18
CA LYS A 72 -15.67 15.67 4.79
C LYS A 72 -14.96 14.59 3.99
N ALA A 73 -15.10 13.33 4.38
CA ALA A 73 -14.56 12.20 3.62
C ALA A 73 -15.16 12.14 2.21
N LYS A 74 -16.50 12.21 2.10
CA LYS A 74 -17.21 12.26 0.82
C LYS A 74 -16.76 13.43 -0.05
N GLN A 75 -16.55 14.60 0.56
CA GLN A 75 -16.03 15.78 -0.14
C GLN A 75 -14.62 15.53 -0.71
N ILE A 76 -13.70 14.99 0.10
CA ILE A 76 -12.33 14.65 -0.33
C ILE A 76 -12.33 13.70 -1.53
N ILE A 77 -13.15 12.65 -1.45
CA ILE A 77 -13.27 11.65 -2.51
C ILE A 77 -13.82 12.27 -3.79
N ARG A 78 -14.92 13.03 -3.70
CA ARG A 78 -15.54 13.71 -4.85
C ARG A 78 -14.60 14.70 -5.53
N GLU A 79 -13.84 15.46 -4.75
CA GLU A 79 -12.89 16.46 -5.25
C GLU A 79 -11.55 15.85 -5.69
N LYS A 80 -11.31 14.57 -5.40
CA LYS A 80 -10.01 13.89 -5.62
C LYS A 80 -8.86 14.67 -4.98
N SER A 81 -9.10 15.29 -3.82
CA SER A 81 -8.17 16.25 -3.21
C SER A 81 -7.09 15.57 -2.36
N PHE A 82 -7.31 14.33 -1.94
CA PHE A 82 -6.35 13.53 -1.18
C PHE A 82 -6.49 12.04 -1.49
N ILE A 83 -5.37 11.41 -1.88
CA ILE A 83 -5.27 9.97 -2.10
C ILE A 83 -4.02 9.49 -1.37
N ALA A 84 -4.18 8.53 -0.48
CA ALA A 84 -3.06 7.95 0.26
C ALA A 84 -3.01 6.43 0.12
N THR A 85 -1.80 5.89 0.20
CA THR A 85 -1.52 4.46 0.25
C THR A 85 -0.94 4.13 1.61
N TYR A 86 -1.59 3.20 2.32
CA TYR A 86 -1.06 2.66 3.56
C TYR A 86 0.02 1.62 3.28
N ILE A 87 1.20 1.80 3.88
CA ILE A 87 2.34 0.89 3.70
C ILE A 87 2.76 0.36 5.08
N PRO A 88 2.41 -0.90 5.43
CA PRO A 88 2.88 -1.51 6.66
C PRO A 88 4.38 -1.84 6.53
N LEU A 89 5.21 -1.33 7.44
CA LEU A 89 6.62 -1.72 7.51
C LEU A 89 6.74 -3.03 8.28
N LYS A 90 7.30 -4.05 7.64
CA LYS A 90 7.66 -5.33 8.27
C LYS A 90 8.95 -5.16 9.11
N VAL A 91 9.00 -5.77 10.30
CA VAL A 91 10.15 -5.62 11.22
C VAL A 91 11.41 -6.27 10.66
N GLU A 92 11.21 -7.35 9.91
CA GLU A 92 12.23 -8.15 9.25
C GLU A 92 13.12 -7.29 8.33
N TRP A 93 12.55 -6.26 7.69
CA TRP A 93 13.29 -5.30 6.85
C TRP A 93 14.14 -4.34 7.65
N VAL A 94 13.70 -3.99 8.86
CA VAL A 94 14.42 -3.05 9.73
C VAL A 94 15.55 -3.79 10.45
N SER A 95 15.33 -5.05 10.84
CA SER A 95 16.38 -5.89 11.43
C SER A 95 17.51 -6.24 10.45
N SER A 96 17.24 -6.28 9.14
CA SER A 96 18.29 -6.58 8.14
C SER A 96 19.30 -5.45 7.94
N ILE A 97 19.00 -4.23 8.41
CA ILE A 97 19.86 -3.03 8.30
C ILE A 97 21.19 -3.21 9.06
N GLY A 98 21.21 -4.03 10.12
CA GLY A 98 22.39 -4.19 11.00
C GLY A 98 23.38 -5.28 10.58
N ASP A 99 22.89 -6.43 10.12
CA ASP A 99 23.71 -7.66 10.08
C ASP A 99 24.09 -8.14 8.67
N ILE A 100 23.32 -7.79 7.63
CA ILE A 100 23.43 -8.42 6.28
C ILE A 100 23.54 -7.39 5.15
N ASP A 101 23.12 -6.14 5.38
CA ASP A 101 22.88 -5.16 4.33
C ASP A 101 23.58 -3.81 4.57
N HIS A 102 24.92 -3.80 4.53
CA HIS A 102 25.73 -2.61 4.78
C HIS A 102 25.37 -1.39 3.92
N ASN A 103 24.75 -1.59 2.76
CA ASN A 103 24.33 -0.53 1.83
C ASN A 103 22.82 -0.26 1.81
N ASN A 104 22.05 -0.89 2.71
CA ASN A 104 20.59 -0.83 2.76
C ASN A 104 19.89 -1.24 1.44
N THR A 105 20.53 -2.07 0.61
CA THR A 105 20.02 -2.54 -0.68
C THR A 105 18.79 -3.43 -0.53
N LEU A 106 18.81 -4.40 0.39
CA LEU A 106 17.69 -5.27 0.71
C LEU A 106 16.53 -4.46 1.33
N PHE A 107 16.84 -3.51 2.21
CA PHE A 107 15.84 -2.60 2.76
C PHE A 107 15.15 -1.80 1.64
N LYS A 108 15.95 -1.14 0.77
CA LYS A 108 15.44 -0.36 -0.36
C LYS A 108 14.57 -1.21 -1.28
N TRP A 109 15.06 -2.39 -1.63
CA TRP A 109 14.36 -3.32 -2.50
C TRP A 109 13.02 -3.76 -1.92
N SER A 110 13.02 -4.20 -0.66
CA SER A 110 11.81 -4.69 0.03
C SER A 110 10.77 -3.57 0.21
N LEU A 111 11.24 -2.37 0.54
CA LEU A 111 10.37 -1.21 0.69
C LEU A 111 9.77 -0.81 -0.66
N ASN A 112 10.57 -0.77 -1.73
CA ASN A 112 10.09 -0.49 -3.09
C ASN A 112 9.03 -1.50 -3.54
N LEU A 113 9.34 -2.80 -3.44
CA LEU A 113 8.42 -3.88 -3.83
C LEU A 113 7.10 -3.79 -3.04
N SER A 114 7.19 -3.64 -1.72
CA SER A 114 6.00 -3.62 -0.86
C SER A 114 5.14 -2.38 -1.06
N SER A 115 5.78 -1.24 -1.31
CA SER A 115 5.05 -0.01 -1.64
C SER A 115 4.31 -0.15 -2.96
N CYS A 116 4.92 -0.79 -3.96
CA CYS A 116 4.30 -1.09 -5.25
C CYS A 116 3.12 -2.06 -5.08
N ALA A 117 3.29 -3.13 -4.31
CA ALA A 117 2.21 -4.08 -4.03
C ALA A 117 1.01 -3.42 -3.33
N ARG A 118 1.25 -2.60 -2.30
CA ARG A 118 0.17 -1.86 -1.62
C ARG A 118 -0.47 -0.78 -2.48
N PHE A 119 0.28 -0.22 -3.43
CA PHE A 119 -0.26 0.76 -4.35
C PHE A 119 -1.30 0.16 -5.28
N LEU A 120 -1.21 -1.13 -5.63
CA LEU A 120 -2.24 -1.82 -6.41
C LEU A 120 -3.62 -1.76 -5.75
N ASP A 121 -3.69 -1.89 -4.42
CA ASP A 121 -4.94 -1.75 -3.65
C ASP A 121 -5.52 -0.34 -3.79
N THR A 122 -4.64 0.68 -3.80
CA THR A 122 -5.05 2.07 -4.03
C THR A 122 -5.55 2.30 -5.46
N ILE A 123 -4.88 1.71 -6.46
CA ILE A 123 -5.32 1.79 -7.87
C ILE A 123 -6.70 1.15 -8.02
N ARG A 124 -6.91 -0.04 -7.45
CA ARG A 124 -8.21 -0.74 -7.47
C ARG A 124 -9.30 0.12 -6.85
N SER A 125 -9.05 0.66 -5.66
CA SER A 125 -10.00 1.56 -5.00
C SER A 125 -10.31 2.82 -5.83
N CYS A 126 -9.32 3.42 -6.49
CA CYS A 126 -9.54 4.56 -7.38
C CYS A 126 -10.37 4.18 -8.63
N LEU A 127 -10.11 3.01 -9.22
CA LEU A 127 -10.88 2.49 -10.35
C LEU A 127 -12.35 2.29 -9.96
N ASP A 128 -12.59 1.64 -8.83
CA ASP A 128 -13.95 1.37 -8.32
C ASP A 128 -14.70 2.64 -7.94
N THR A 129 -14.00 3.64 -7.41
CA THR A 129 -14.61 4.87 -6.91
C THR A 129 -14.86 5.89 -8.02
N TYR A 130 -13.96 5.99 -9.00
CA TYR A 130 -13.98 7.08 -9.98
C TYR A 130 -14.48 6.66 -11.36
N ILE A 131 -14.62 5.37 -11.64
CA ILE A 131 -15.07 4.85 -12.93
C ILE A 131 -16.34 4.03 -12.73
N GLU A 132 -17.49 4.66 -13.01
CA GLU A 132 -18.82 4.04 -12.84
C GLU A 132 -19.08 2.91 -13.84
N ASP A 133 -18.65 3.07 -15.10
CA ASP A 133 -18.87 2.08 -16.16
C ASP A 133 -17.90 0.90 -16.03
N ASP A 134 -18.44 -0.31 -15.86
CA ASP A 134 -17.66 -1.53 -15.65
C ASP A 134 -16.74 -1.87 -16.84
N ILE A 135 -17.18 -1.64 -18.07
CA ILE A 135 -16.38 -1.90 -19.27
C ILE A 135 -15.23 -0.91 -19.34
N ALA A 136 -15.50 0.37 -19.10
CA ALA A 136 -14.50 1.42 -19.04
C ALA A 136 -13.48 1.15 -17.91
N ARG A 137 -13.93 0.63 -16.77
CA ARG A 137 -13.08 0.24 -15.65
C ARG A 137 -12.12 -0.87 -16.05
N VAL A 138 -12.62 -1.95 -16.66
CA VAL A 138 -11.79 -3.06 -17.17
C VAL A 138 -10.77 -2.58 -18.21
N ILE A 139 -11.18 -1.70 -19.13
CA ILE A 139 -10.27 -1.14 -20.15
C ILE A 139 -9.17 -0.30 -19.49
N LYS A 140 -9.52 0.57 -18.53
CA LYS A 140 -8.55 1.41 -17.81
C LYS A 140 -7.62 0.56 -16.94
N GLU A 141 -8.15 -0.44 -16.24
CA GLU A 141 -7.35 -1.40 -15.47
C GLU A 141 -6.32 -2.08 -16.37
N LYS A 142 -6.75 -2.64 -17.50
CA LYS A 142 -5.84 -3.30 -18.45
C LYS A 142 -4.73 -2.37 -18.94
N ARG A 143 -5.04 -1.11 -19.25
CA ARG A 143 -4.03 -0.12 -19.67
C ARG A 143 -3.03 0.18 -18.56
N ILE A 144 -3.51 0.37 -17.34
CA ILE A 144 -2.66 0.60 -16.16
C ILE A 144 -1.79 -0.63 -15.94
N ALA A 145 -2.39 -1.82 -15.86
CA ALA A 145 -1.70 -3.07 -15.60
C ALA A 145 -0.61 -3.33 -16.64
N ASN A 146 -0.92 -3.17 -17.92
CA ASN A 146 0.05 -3.38 -19.00
C ASN A 146 1.27 -2.45 -18.89
N ARG A 147 1.04 -1.16 -18.64
CA ARG A 147 2.12 -0.16 -18.55
C ARG A 147 2.92 -0.28 -17.25
N VAL A 148 2.27 -0.63 -16.14
CA VAL A 148 2.93 -0.81 -14.84
C VAL A 148 3.75 -2.09 -14.83
N SER A 149 3.21 -3.20 -15.32
CA SER A 149 3.93 -4.48 -15.42
C SER A 149 5.14 -4.40 -16.35
N ASP A 150 5.03 -3.67 -17.47
CA ASP A 150 6.16 -3.47 -18.38
C ASP A 150 7.32 -2.79 -17.64
N PHE A 151 7.02 -1.76 -16.86
CA PHE A 151 8.05 -1.03 -16.12
C PHE A 151 8.60 -1.78 -14.89
N TRP A 152 7.74 -2.44 -14.12
CA TRP A 152 8.15 -3.12 -12.89
C TRP A 152 8.78 -4.48 -13.15
N LEU A 153 8.24 -5.22 -14.10
CA LEU A 153 8.47 -6.66 -14.27
C LEU A 153 8.98 -7.02 -15.67
N SER A 154 9.11 -6.05 -16.59
CA SER A 154 9.52 -6.27 -17.97
C SER A 154 8.64 -7.28 -18.71
N THR A 155 7.34 -7.28 -18.38
CA THR A 155 6.32 -8.17 -18.97
C THR A 155 4.99 -7.43 -19.12
N HIS A 156 4.08 -7.96 -19.93
CA HIS A 156 2.77 -7.38 -20.17
C HIS A 156 1.68 -8.19 -19.48
N LEU A 157 1.26 -7.72 -18.32
CA LEU A 157 0.15 -8.28 -17.55
C LEU A 157 -1.13 -7.49 -17.79
N ASN A 158 -2.28 -8.15 -17.68
CA ASN A 158 -3.58 -7.56 -18.07
C ASN A 158 -4.44 -7.13 -16.89
N THR A 159 -4.16 -7.61 -15.69
CA THR A 159 -4.93 -7.30 -14.48
C THR A 159 -3.99 -6.84 -13.36
N LEU A 160 -4.52 -6.12 -12.37
CA LEU A 160 -3.76 -5.78 -11.17
C LEU A 160 -3.44 -7.03 -10.34
N ASP A 161 -4.29 -8.04 -10.38
CA ASP A 161 -4.08 -9.31 -9.67
C ASP A 161 -2.91 -10.10 -10.25
N ASP A 162 -2.75 -10.11 -11.58
CA ASP A 162 -1.58 -10.73 -12.22
C ASP A 162 -0.28 -10.06 -11.76
N ILE A 163 -0.27 -8.71 -11.66
CA ILE A 163 0.89 -7.97 -11.16
C ILE A 163 1.17 -8.36 -9.71
N TYR A 164 0.14 -8.39 -8.88
CA TYR A 164 0.27 -8.75 -7.48
C TYR A 164 0.91 -10.14 -7.32
N ASN A 165 0.42 -11.13 -8.06
CA ASN A 165 0.95 -12.49 -8.04
C ASN A 165 2.41 -12.55 -8.50
N GLU A 166 2.78 -11.82 -9.56
CA GLU A 166 4.17 -11.79 -10.02
C GLU A 166 5.09 -11.07 -9.01
N LEU A 167 4.62 -10.03 -8.32
CA LEU A 167 5.36 -9.40 -7.23
C LEU A 167 5.63 -10.38 -6.07
N GLU A 168 4.67 -11.25 -5.73
CA GLU A 168 4.87 -12.30 -4.72
C GLU A 168 5.92 -13.34 -5.18
N VAL A 169 5.89 -13.73 -6.46
CA VAL A 169 6.92 -14.61 -7.05
C VAL A 169 8.31 -13.96 -6.97
N VAL A 170 8.40 -12.66 -7.27
CA VAL A 170 9.63 -11.88 -7.15
C VAL A 170 10.10 -11.79 -5.69
N GLU A 171 9.20 -11.53 -4.73
CA GLU A 171 9.50 -11.56 -3.27
C GLU A 171 10.10 -12.90 -2.87
N TYR A 172 9.44 -13.99 -3.24
CA TYR A 172 9.88 -15.35 -2.93
C TYR A 172 11.27 -15.65 -3.51
N LYS A 173 11.49 -15.41 -4.80
CA LYS A 173 12.78 -15.65 -5.46
C LYS A 173 13.90 -14.85 -4.78
N LYS A 174 13.64 -13.59 -4.44
CA LYS A 174 14.63 -12.75 -3.75
C LYS A 174 14.96 -13.28 -2.35
N ASN A 175 13.96 -13.73 -1.59
CA ASN A 175 14.17 -14.35 -0.29
C ASN A 175 15.04 -15.62 -0.38
N VAL A 176 14.84 -16.45 -1.40
CA VAL A 176 15.71 -17.61 -1.67
C VAL A 176 17.15 -17.14 -1.95
N ILE A 177 17.34 -16.09 -2.75
CA ILE A 177 18.66 -15.52 -3.04
C ILE A 177 19.34 -15.01 -1.77
N PHE A 178 18.60 -14.34 -0.89
CA PHE A 178 19.15 -13.91 0.40
C PHE A 178 19.58 -15.08 1.28
N ASN A 179 18.83 -16.18 1.27
CA ASN A 179 19.23 -17.40 1.99
C ASN A 179 20.49 -18.03 1.38
N LYS A 180 20.64 -18.03 0.05
CA LYS A 180 21.90 -18.46 -0.61
C LYS A 180 23.09 -17.63 -0.11
N ILE A 181 22.96 -16.30 -0.09
CA ILE A 181 24.00 -15.37 0.36
C ILE A 181 24.38 -15.64 1.82
N LYS A 182 23.39 -15.80 2.72
CA LYS A 182 23.62 -16.12 4.14
C LYS A 182 24.38 -17.43 4.34
N LEU A 183 24.17 -18.41 3.46
CA LEU A 183 24.86 -19.71 3.50
C LEU A 183 26.21 -19.70 2.77
N GLY A 184 26.66 -18.55 2.25
CA GLY A 184 27.90 -18.45 1.48
C GLY A 184 27.84 -19.09 0.09
N ILE A 185 26.64 -19.38 -0.42
CA ILE A 185 26.42 -19.94 -1.75
C ILE A 185 26.55 -18.81 -2.78
N LYS A 186 27.35 -19.03 -3.83
CA LYS A 186 27.50 -18.07 -4.93
C LYS A 186 26.17 -17.86 -5.67
N ILE A 187 25.82 -16.60 -5.88
CA ILE A 187 24.68 -16.16 -6.70
C ILE A 187 25.02 -16.22 -8.19
N THR A 188 24.05 -16.58 -9.02
CA THR A 188 24.22 -16.63 -10.48
C THR A 188 23.86 -15.29 -11.13
N PRO A 189 24.25 -15.03 -12.39
CA PRO A 189 23.80 -13.83 -13.12
C PRO A 189 22.28 -13.70 -13.21
N GLU A 190 21.54 -14.82 -13.26
CA GLU A 190 20.08 -14.83 -13.24
C GLU A 190 19.51 -14.41 -11.88
N ASP A 191 20.19 -14.78 -10.77
CA ASP A 191 19.79 -14.34 -9.43
C ASP A 191 19.88 -12.80 -9.30
N GLU A 192 20.88 -12.17 -9.94
CA GLU A 192 21.07 -10.70 -9.91
C GLU A 192 19.95 -9.95 -10.65
N GLN A 193 19.36 -10.56 -11.67
CA GLN A 193 18.26 -9.98 -12.45
C GLN A 193 16.93 -9.95 -11.69
N VAL A 194 16.75 -10.80 -10.67
CA VAL A 194 15.49 -10.91 -9.94
C VAL A 194 15.11 -9.59 -9.26
N GLY A 195 14.00 -9.01 -9.73
CA GLY A 195 13.45 -7.77 -9.22
C GLY A 195 14.40 -6.58 -9.37
N LEU A 196 15.23 -6.55 -10.41
CA LEU A 196 16.24 -5.51 -10.65
C LEU A 196 15.65 -4.09 -10.56
N ASN A 197 14.46 -3.88 -11.12
CA ASN A 197 13.76 -2.59 -11.14
C ASN A 197 13.39 -2.06 -9.74
N PHE A 198 13.42 -2.90 -8.70
CA PHE A 198 13.16 -2.47 -7.32
C PHE A 198 14.45 -2.13 -6.55
N ASN A 199 15.64 -2.35 -7.12
CA ASN A 199 16.92 -1.94 -6.52
C ASN A 199 17.21 -0.43 -6.70
N THR A 200 16.35 0.30 -7.41
CA THR A 200 16.49 1.75 -7.65
C THR A 200 16.35 2.55 -6.36
N ASP A 201 16.48 3.87 -6.46
CA ASP A 201 16.17 4.80 -5.36
C ASP A 201 14.79 4.54 -4.75
N LEU A 202 14.67 4.89 -3.46
CA LEU A 202 13.44 4.70 -2.70
C LEU A 202 12.24 5.37 -3.39
N PHE A 203 11.15 4.61 -3.48
CA PHE A 203 9.89 4.97 -4.11
C PHE A 203 9.97 5.30 -5.61
N LYS A 204 11.11 5.18 -6.27
CA LYS A 204 11.21 5.46 -7.71
C LYS A 204 10.26 4.62 -8.56
N PRO A 205 10.10 3.29 -8.33
CA PRO A 205 9.18 2.47 -9.11
C PRO A 205 7.72 2.88 -8.89
N LEU A 206 7.40 3.27 -7.66
CA LEU A 206 6.09 3.73 -7.24
C LEU A 206 5.72 5.09 -7.87
N ILE A 207 6.66 6.04 -7.87
CA ILE A 207 6.48 7.35 -8.52
C ILE A 207 6.22 7.17 -10.02
N MET A 208 6.89 6.20 -10.66
CA MET A 208 6.67 5.89 -12.07
C MET A 208 5.24 5.36 -12.31
N ALA A 209 4.79 4.38 -11.53
CA ALA A 209 3.42 3.88 -11.61
C ALA A 209 2.38 4.97 -11.31
N LEU A 210 2.65 5.86 -10.36
CA LEU A 210 1.80 7.00 -10.07
C LEU A 210 1.61 7.90 -11.31
N SER A 211 2.67 8.15 -12.07
CA SER A 211 2.55 8.96 -13.29
C SER A 211 1.62 8.31 -14.34
N ILE A 212 1.65 6.98 -14.43
CA ILE A 212 0.75 6.20 -15.30
C ILE A 212 -0.68 6.34 -14.81
N VAL A 213 -0.92 6.08 -13.53
CA VAL A 213 -2.26 6.10 -12.91
C VAL A 213 -2.89 7.49 -12.99
N LYS A 214 -2.14 8.56 -12.70
CA LYS A 214 -2.64 9.95 -12.83
C LYS A 214 -3.14 10.23 -14.25
N LYS A 215 -2.42 9.76 -15.26
CA LYS A 215 -2.79 9.95 -16.66
C LYS A 215 -4.02 9.13 -17.04
N GLU A 216 -4.06 7.84 -16.68
CA GLU A 216 -5.17 6.96 -17.07
C GLU A 216 -6.47 7.26 -16.29
N LEU A 217 -6.38 7.76 -15.06
CA LEU A 217 -7.55 8.10 -14.21
C LEU A 217 -7.89 9.60 -14.19
N GLU A 218 -7.19 10.41 -15.00
CA GLU A 218 -7.41 11.87 -15.11
C GLU A 218 -7.41 12.55 -13.73
N LEU A 219 -6.46 12.16 -12.87
CA LEU A 219 -6.33 12.73 -11.53
C LEU A 219 -5.68 14.13 -11.61
N PRO A 220 -6.02 15.05 -10.69
CA PRO A 220 -5.41 16.39 -10.67
C PRO A 220 -3.88 16.30 -10.62
N LEU A 221 -3.19 17.13 -11.43
CA LEU A 221 -1.72 17.16 -11.44
C LEU A 221 -1.14 17.55 -10.07
N THR A 222 -1.87 18.40 -9.34
CA THR A 222 -1.58 18.88 -7.98
C THR A 222 -1.81 17.81 -6.90
N LEU A 223 -2.40 16.66 -7.23
CA LEU A 223 -2.60 15.59 -6.26
C LEU A 223 -1.26 15.03 -5.80
N HIS A 224 -0.94 15.23 -4.53
CA HIS A 224 0.19 14.59 -3.87
C HIS A 224 -0.30 13.29 -3.25
N LEU A 225 0.35 12.18 -3.58
CA LEU A 225 0.04 10.90 -2.96
C LEU A 225 0.75 10.82 -1.62
N ALA A 226 -0.01 10.65 -0.55
CA ALA A 226 0.55 10.48 0.78
C ALA A 226 0.93 9.01 1.00
N PHE A 227 2.18 8.79 1.41
CA PHE A 227 2.65 7.47 1.82
C PHE A 227 2.72 7.43 3.34
N VAL A 228 1.94 6.55 3.94
CA VAL A 228 1.91 6.44 5.40
C VAL A 228 2.63 5.18 5.82
N LEU A 229 3.88 5.37 6.23
CA LEU A 229 4.76 4.32 6.72
C LEU A 229 4.54 4.13 8.22
N MET A 230 4.30 2.89 8.63
CA MET A 230 4.19 2.55 10.06
C MET A 230 5.02 1.33 10.40
N ARG A 231 5.95 1.49 11.36
CA ARG A 231 6.67 0.37 11.98
C ARG A 231 5.70 -0.45 12.82
N LEU A 232 5.58 -1.73 12.49
CA LEU A 232 4.90 -2.69 13.35
C LEU A 232 5.86 -3.05 14.48
N ASN A 233 5.48 -2.85 15.73
CA ASN A 233 6.21 -3.44 16.86
C ASN A 233 5.48 -4.74 17.20
N PHE A 234 6.19 -5.87 17.11
CA PHE A 234 5.69 -7.16 17.60
C PHE A 234 5.73 -7.14 19.14
#